data_AF-A0A923HK52-F1
#
_entry.id   AF-A0A923HK52-F1
#
_cell.length_a   1.000
_cell.length_b   1.000
_cell.length_c   1.000
_cell.angle_alpha   90.00
_cell.angle_beta   90.00
_cell.angle_gamma   90.00
#
_symmetry.space_group_name_H-M   'P 1'
#
loop_
_entity.id
_entity.type
_entity.pdbx_description
1 polymer ?
#
loop_
_entity_poly.entity_id
_entity_poly.type
_entity_poly.pdbx_seq_one_letter_code
_entity_poly.pdbx_strand_id
1 'polypeptide(L)'
;MGFDPLNLKDASVQFEQSMGRVIDERLAPLFDRSINHVSQELSSVIQEAGAQVDRNIALLSDEIHNQRSMTKDDIRSLIDYATLQLGSALDQRITTIKQETSELINQKVELLKSELNDAAALSRKTMLSNVLISIFAALFMAGIGLVYKQVSSGDLSLLSLFRVSLMSCATFTFVLSMLKFIQRWRNMNQSKKGVATIAIGYFGILKPNGAGVLLALSVCLVATCVAAYHFL
;
A
#
# COMPACT_ATOMS: atom_id res chain seq x y z
N MET A 1 34.05 -75.41 103.41
CA MET A 1 33.64 -76.01 102.13
C MET A 1 33.70 -74.90 101.10
N GLY A 2 34.62 -75.02 100.15
CA GLY A 2 34.96 -73.96 99.20
C GLY A 2 33.84 -73.72 98.20
N PHE A 3 33.63 -72.45 97.86
CA PHE A 3 32.87 -72.07 96.67
C PHE A 3 33.63 -72.56 95.45
N ASP A 4 33.05 -73.49 94.72
CA ASP A 4 33.67 -74.13 93.58
C ASP A 4 33.34 -73.32 92.30
N PRO A 5 34.28 -72.53 91.74
CA PRO A 5 34.01 -71.65 90.59
C PRO A 5 33.74 -72.41 89.29
N LEU A 6 34.01 -73.72 89.27
CA LEU A 6 33.70 -74.62 88.14
C LEU A 6 32.18 -74.84 87.98
N ASN A 7 31.44 -74.90 89.09
CA ASN A 7 29.99 -75.11 89.07
C ASN A 7 29.23 -73.90 88.48
N LEU A 8 29.77 -72.69 88.67
CA LEU A 8 29.22 -71.46 88.09
C LEU A 8 29.43 -71.38 86.57
N LYS A 9 30.53 -71.95 86.05
CA LYS A 9 30.83 -71.96 84.62
C LYS A 9 30.01 -73.02 83.88
N ASP A 10 29.82 -74.18 84.49
CA ASP A 10 28.94 -75.21 83.95
C ASP A 10 27.47 -74.79 84.02
N ALA A 11 27.05 -74.13 85.10
CA ALA A 11 25.72 -73.54 85.20
C ALA A 11 25.48 -72.40 84.19
N SER A 12 26.50 -71.58 83.89
CA SER A 12 26.37 -70.51 82.87
C SER A 12 26.30 -71.07 81.46
N VAL A 13 27.09 -72.11 81.13
CA VAL A 13 27.02 -72.79 79.83
C VAL A 13 25.70 -73.53 79.67
N GLN A 14 25.20 -74.16 80.73
CA GLN A 14 23.90 -74.84 80.72
C GLN A 14 22.74 -73.84 80.61
N PHE A 15 22.87 -72.65 81.21
CA PHE A 15 21.94 -71.54 81.05
C PHE A 15 21.99 -70.95 79.63
N GLU A 16 23.17 -70.70 79.06
CA GLU A 16 23.31 -70.26 77.66
C GLU A 16 22.74 -71.27 76.68
N GLN A 17 22.96 -72.57 76.89
CA GLN A 17 22.40 -73.62 76.03
C GLN A 17 20.89 -73.74 76.18
N SER A 18 20.34 -73.62 77.39
CA SER A 18 18.89 -73.65 77.59
C SER A 18 18.22 -72.37 77.10
N MET A 19 18.86 -71.22 77.22
CA MET A 19 18.38 -69.95 76.67
C MET A 19 18.47 -69.95 75.13
N GLY A 20 19.56 -70.43 74.55
CA GLY A 20 19.70 -70.63 73.11
C GLY A 20 18.66 -71.61 72.56
N ARG A 21 18.39 -72.71 73.28
CA ARG A 21 17.36 -73.69 72.89
C ARG A 21 15.95 -73.12 73.03
N VAL A 22 15.65 -72.32 74.06
CA VAL A 22 14.37 -71.61 74.19
C VAL A 22 14.21 -70.55 73.10
N ILE A 23 15.29 -69.85 72.74
CA ILE A 23 15.26 -68.86 71.65
C ILE A 23 14.99 -69.55 70.31
N ASP A 24 15.68 -70.65 70.00
CA ASP A 24 15.48 -71.39 68.74
C ASP A 24 14.14 -72.13 68.69
N GLU A 25 13.70 -72.77 69.78
CA GLU A 25 12.46 -73.57 69.76
C GLU A 25 11.20 -72.73 69.92
N ARG A 26 11.27 -71.57 70.57
CA ARG A 26 10.09 -70.76 70.90
C ARG A 26 10.09 -69.38 70.24
N LEU A 27 11.21 -68.65 70.27
CA LEU A 27 11.25 -67.27 69.75
C LEU A 27 11.43 -67.22 68.23
N ALA A 28 12.36 -67.98 67.66
CA ALA A 28 12.59 -68.02 66.21
C ALA A 28 11.31 -68.38 65.42
N PRO A 29 10.54 -69.43 65.77
CA PRO A 29 9.31 -69.75 65.05
C PRO A 29 8.14 -68.80 65.32
N LEU A 30 8.18 -68.01 66.41
CA LEU A 30 7.24 -66.91 66.64
C LEU A 30 7.61 -65.69 65.80
N PHE A 31 8.90 -65.39 65.68
CA PHE A 31 9.41 -64.31 64.82
C PHE A 31 9.13 -64.60 63.36
N ASP A 32 9.41 -65.79 62.86
CA ASP A 32 9.11 -66.18 61.47
C ASP A 32 7.61 -66.13 61.18
N ARG A 33 6.76 -66.57 62.11
CA ARG A 33 5.30 -66.47 61.94
C ARG A 33 4.82 -65.01 61.95
N SER A 34 5.33 -64.19 62.86
CA SER A 34 4.98 -62.77 62.92
C SER A 34 5.48 -62.01 61.70
N ILE A 35 6.71 -62.25 61.24
CA ILE A 35 7.27 -61.60 60.04
C ILE A 35 6.49 -62.02 58.79
N ASN A 36 6.18 -63.31 58.64
CA ASN A 36 5.41 -63.78 57.48
C ASN A 36 3.98 -63.25 57.50
N HIS A 37 3.32 -63.22 58.66
CA HIS A 37 1.99 -62.64 58.81
C HIS A 37 2.00 -61.13 58.54
N VAL A 38 2.97 -60.39 59.07
CA VAL A 38 3.12 -58.96 58.83
C VAL A 38 3.45 -58.67 57.37
N SER A 39 4.28 -59.50 56.74
CA SER A 39 4.60 -59.39 55.31
C SER A 39 3.37 -59.63 54.43
N GLN A 40 2.52 -60.61 54.76
CA GLN A 40 1.26 -60.85 54.05
C GLN A 40 0.25 -59.71 54.26
N GLU A 41 0.09 -59.22 55.48
CA GLU A 41 -0.74 -58.06 55.79
C GLU A 41 -0.26 -56.81 55.04
N LEU A 42 1.04 -56.50 55.07
CA LEU A 42 1.61 -55.38 54.31
C LEU A 42 1.43 -55.56 52.81
N SER A 43 1.66 -56.76 52.29
CA SER A 43 1.48 -57.02 50.87
C SER A 43 0.01 -56.86 50.45
N SER A 44 -0.92 -57.29 51.30
CA SER A 44 -2.36 -57.10 51.11
C SER A 44 -2.74 -55.62 51.11
N VAL A 45 -2.29 -54.87 52.13
CA VAL A 45 -2.55 -53.42 52.25
C VAL A 45 -1.94 -52.65 51.08
N ILE A 46 -0.74 -53.03 50.61
CA ILE A 46 -0.10 -52.40 49.44
C ILE A 46 -0.88 -52.70 48.15
N GLN A 47 -1.39 -53.94 47.98
CA GLN A 47 -2.22 -54.27 46.83
C GLN A 47 -3.56 -53.52 46.85
N GLU A 48 -4.22 -53.45 48.00
CA GLU A 48 -5.46 -52.70 48.20
C GLU A 48 -5.25 -51.21 47.91
N ALA A 49 -4.19 -50.62 48.47
CA ALA A 49 -3.82 -49.23 48.25
C ALA A 49 -3.45 -48.96 46.78
N GLY A 50 -2.69 -49.86 46.14
CA GLY A 50 -2.37 -49.78 44.72
C GLY A 50 -3.62 -49.81 43.85
N ALA A 51 -4.53 -50.74 44.11
CA ALA A 51 -5.81 -50.84 43.39
C ALA A 51 -6.71 -49.61 43.63
N GLN A 52 -6.63 -48.98 44.80
CA GLN A 52 -7.36 -47.75 45.10
C GLN A 52 -6.74 -46.54 44.38
N VAL A 53 -5.41 -46.46 44.31
CA VAL A 53 -4.69 -45.44 43.54
C VAL A 53 -4.98 -45.57 42.05
N ASP A 54 -4.94 -46.77 41.48
CA ASP A 54 -5.23 -47.00 40.06
C ASP A 54 -6.66 -46.59 39.71
N ARG A 55 -7.64 -46.90 40.58
CA ARG A 55 -9.02 -46.43 40.42
C ARG A 55 -9.12 -44.92 40.45
N ASN A 56 -8.43 -44.26 41.38
CA ASN A 56 -8.43 -42.80 41.47
C ASN A 56 -7.74 -42.16 40.25
N ILE A 57 -6.66 -42.76 39.73
CA ILE A 57 -5.98 -42.32 38.51
C ILE A 57 -6.92 -42.44 37.31
N ALA A 58 -7.66 -43.54 37.18
CA ALA A 58 -8.63 -43.71 36.11
C ALA A 58 -9.74 -42.64 36.16
N LEU A 59 -10.31 -42.40 37.34
CA LEU A 59 -11.31 -41.35 37.54
C LEU A 59 -10.75 -39.95 37.24
N LEU A 60 -9.54 -39.64 37.70
CA LEU A 60 -8.86 -38.37 37.37
C LEU A 60 -8.60 -38.23 35.87
N SER A 61 -8.23 -39.31 35.19
CA SER A 61 -7.98 -39.31 33.75
C SER A 61 -9.26 -39.00 32.97
N ASP A 62 -10.38 -39.62 33.33
CA ASP A 62 -11.69 -39.37 32.73
C ASP A 62 -12.16 -37.94 33.00
N GLU A 63 -12.00 -37.45 34.23
CA GLU A 63 -12.37 -36.07 34.58
C GLU A 63 -11.51 -35.05 33.83
N ILE A 64 -10.19 -35.25 33.72
CA ILE A 64 -9.30 -34.40 32.93
C ILE A 64 -9.69 -34.43 31.45
N HIS A 65 -10.03 -35.59 30.91
CA HIS A 65 -10.49 -35.71 29.53
C HIS A 65 -11.79 -34.95 29.30
N ASN A 66 -12.75 -35.08 30.23
CA ASN A 66 -14.03 -34.39 30.20
C ASN A 66 -13.85 -32.86 30.28
N GLN A 67 -13.01 -32.39 31.22
CA GLN A 67 -12.68 -30.96 31.36
C GLN A 67 -12.00 -30.40 30.12
N ARG A 68 -11.10 -31.15 29.48
CA ARG A 68 -10.50 -30.73 28.20
C ARG A 68 -11.53 -30.60 27.09
N SER A 69 -12.52 -31.49 27.03
CA SER A 69 -13.59 -31.41 26.04
C SER A 69 -14.48 -30.17 26.28
N MET A 70 -14.88 -29.91 27.52
CA MET A 70 -15.64 -28.70 27.88
C MET A 70 -14.86 -27.44 27.55
N THR A 71 -13.58 -27.37 27.94
CA THR A 71 -12.73 -26.21 27.66
C THR A 71 -12.59 -25.97 26.15
N LYS A 72 -12.47 -27.03 25.36
CA LYS A 72 -12.39 -26.93 23.90
C LYS A 72 -13.69 -26.37 23.30
N ASP A 73 -14.83 -26.84 23.77
CA ASP A 73 -16.14 -26.39 23.28
C ASP A 73 -16.43 -24.94 23.70
N ASP A 74 -16.03 -24.54 24.92
CA ASP A 74 -16.11 -23.16 25.37
C ASP A 74 -15.23 -22.23 24.54
N ILE A 75 -13.99 -22.63 24.24
CA ILE A 75 -13.08 -21.88 23.35
C ILE A 75 -13.70 -21.76 21.95
N ARG A 76 -14.30 -22.84 21.44
CA ARG A 76 -14.95 -22.82 20.12
C ARG A 76 -16.12 -21.84 20.09
N SER A 77 -16.96 -21.86 21.11
CA SER A 77 -18.08 -20.92 21.26
C SER A 77 -17.60 -19.46 21.30
N LEU A 78 -16.53 -19.19 22.05
CA LEU A 78 -15.89 -17.87 22.10
C LEU A 78 -15.35 -17.41 20.74
N ILE A 79 -14.71 -18.31 19.98
CA ILE A 79 -14.21 -18.01 18.64
C ILE A 79 -15.35 -17.74 17.68
N ASP A 80 -16.41 -18.56 17.70
CA ASP A 80 -17.58 -18.38 16.83
C ASP A 80 -18.27 -17.05 17.13
N TYR A 81 -18.45 -16.72 18.42
CA TYR A 81 -19.00 -15.42 18.84
C TYR A 81 -18.12 -14.25 18.38
N ALA A 82 -16.81 -14.32 18.63
CA ALA A 82 -15.87 -13.28 18.20
C ALA A 82 -15.85 -13.12 16.67
N THR A 83 -15.92 -14.22 15.94
CA THR A 83 -15.97 -14.23 14.47
C THR A 83 -17.24 -13.56 13.96
N LEU A 84 -18.39 -13.84 14.56
CA LEU A 84 -19.68 -13.27 14.18
C LEU A 84 -19.76 -11.77 14.51
N GLN A 85 -19.25 -11.38 15.68
CA GLN A 85 -19.18 -9.98 16.11
C GLN A 85 -18.18 -9.17 15.27
N LEU A 86 -17.00 -9.72 14.96
CA LEU A 86 -16.01 -9.07 14.11
C LEU A 86 -16.48 -8.99 12.66
N GLY A 87 -17.09 -10.07 12.14
CA GLY A 87 -17.63 -10.12 10.79
C GLY A 87 -18.70 -9.06 10.57
N SER A 88 -19.68 -8.98 11.48
CA SER A 88 -20.72 -7.94 11.41
C SER A 88 -20.16 -6.51 11.52
N ALA A 89 -19.21 -6.28 12.43
CA ALA A 89 -18.57 -4.97 12.57
C ALA A 89 -17.74 -4.56 11.33
N LEU A 90 -17.05 -5.51 10.70
CA LEU A 90 -16.30 -5.28 9.46
C LEU A 90 -17.23 -4.99 8.29
N ASP A 91 -18.30 -5.76 8.10
CA ASP A 91 -19.28 -5.53 7.04
C ASP A 91 -19.93 -4.16 7.13
N GLN A 92 -20.26 -3.73 8.36
CA GLN A 92 -20.80 -2.39 8.60
C GLN A 92 -19.78 -1.30 8.19
N ARG A 93 -18.52 -1.44 8.62
CA ARG A 93 -17.45 -0.48 8.26
C ARG A 93 -17.19 -0.44 6.76
N ILE A 94 -17.14 -1.60 6.09
CA ILE A 94 -16.93 -1.69 4.63
C ILE A 94 -18.07 -0.98 3.90
N THR A 95 -19.31 -1.18 4.35
CA THR A 95 -20.49 -0.55 3.75
C THR A 95 -20.42 0.97 3.89
N THR A 96 -20.09 1.49 5.08
CA THR A 96 -19.89 2.93 5.31
C THR A 96 -18.77 3.49 4.44
N ILE A 97 -17.60 2.84 4.39
CA ILE A 97 -16.46 3.27 3.56
C ILE A 97 -16.86 3.32 2.08
N LYS A 98 -17.61 2.32 1.60
CA LYS A 98 -18.07 2.29 0.21
C LYS A 98 -19.01 3.45 -0.12
N GLN A 99 -19.91 3.80 0.80
CA GLN A 99 -20.80 4.94 0.66
C GLN A 99 -20.02 6.26 0.64
N GLU A 100 -19.17 6.49 1.63
CA GLU A 100 -18.32 7.70 1.72
C GLU A 100 -17.41 7.85 0.50
N THR A 101 -16.81 6.75 0.04
CA THR A 101 -15.95 6.75 -1.16
C THR A 101 -16.76 7.09 -2.42
N SER A 102 -17.97 6.54 -2.56
CA SER A 102 -18.83 6.83 -3.71
C SER A 102 -19.29 8.29 -3.71
N GLU A 103 -19.60 8.84 -2.55
CA GLU A 103 -19.97 10.24 -2.38
C GLU A 103 -18.80 11.17 -2.73
N LEU A 104 -17.60 10.87 -2.21
CA LEU A 104 -16.39 11.63 -2.52
C LEU A 104 -16.06 11.59 -4.01
N ILE A 105 -16.17 10.42 -4.65
CA ILE A 105 -15.96 10.27 -6.09
C ILE A 105 -16.95 11.13 -6.86
N ASN A 106 -18.25 11.10 -6.51
CA ASN A 106 -19.26 11.91 -7.17
C ASN A 106 -18.97 13.41 -7.03
N GLN A 107 -18.65 13.88 -5.82
CA GLN A 107 -18.28 15.27 -5.58
C GLN A 107 -17.07 15.70 -6.41
N LYS A 108 -16.02 14.87 -6.49
CA LYS A 108 -14.83 15.17 -7.30
C LYS A 108 -15.12 15.16 -8.80
N VAL A 109 -15.96 14.24 -9.27
CA VAL A 109 -16.39 14.19 -10.68
C VAL A 109 -17.23 15.42 -11.03
N GLU A 110 -18.11 15.86 -10.13
CA GLU A 110 -18.93 17.04 -10.33
C GLU A 110 -18.10 18.33 -10.37
N LEU A 111 -17.16 18.49 -9.44
CA LEU A 111 -16.19 19.59 -9.47
C LEU A 111 -15.35 19.59 -10.76
N LEU A 112 -14.84 18.42 -11.18
CA LEU A 112 -14.11 18.32 -12.45
C LEU A 112 -14.98 18.70 -13.64
N LYS A 113 -16.26 18.29 -13.65
CA LYS A 113 -17.20 18.69 -14.71
C LYS A 113 -17.41 20.21 -14.70
N SER A 114 -17.56 20.84 -13.54
CA SER A 114 -17.73 22.30 -13.47
C SER A 114 -16.48 23.03 -13.93
N GLU A 115 -15.30 22.63 -13.45
CA GLU A 115 -14.02 23.21 -13.86
C GLU A 115 -13.76 23.03 -15.36
N LEU A 116 -14.09 21.88 -15.93
CA LEU A 116 -13.99 21.64 -17.38
C LEU A 116 -14.96 22.50 -18.18
N ASN A 117 -16.19 22.68 -17.70
CA ASN A 117 -17.17 23.55 -18.34
C ASN A 117 -16.74 25.01 -18.30
N ASP A 118 -16.22 25.49 -17.17
CA ASP A 118 -15.71 26.85 -17.03
C ASP A 118 -14.48 27.08 -17.91
N ALA A 119 -13.55 26.13 -17.95
CA ALA A 119 -12.40 26.17 -18.84
C ALA A 119 -12.82 26.15 -20.33
N ALA A 120 -13.81 25.35 -20.68
CA ALA A 120 -14.35 25.29 -22.04
C ALA A 120 -15.06 26.61 -22.42
N ALA A 121 -15.81 27.22 -21.51
CA ALA A 121 -16.47 28.50 -21.71
C ALA A 121 -15.46 29.64 -21.92
N LEU A 122 -14.42 29.70 -21.08
CA LEU A 122 -13.32 30.66 -21.24
C LEU A 122 -12.57 30.45 -22.57
N SER A 123 -12.26 29.21 -22.91
CA SER A 123 -11.59 28.87 -24.17
C SER A 123 -12.40 29.31 -25.40
N ARG A 124 -13.72 29.04 -25.41
CA ARG A 124 -14.62 29.50 -26.48
C ARG A 124 -14.64 31.02 -26.60
N LYS A 125 -14.71 31.75 -25.48
CA LYS A 125 -14.72 33.22 -25.47
C LYS A 125 -13.42 33.80 -26.04
N THR A 126 -12.27 33.27 -25.63
CA THR A 126 -10.96 33.72 -26.16
C THR A 126 -10.82 33.37 -27.64
N MET A 127 -11.24 32.18 -28.06
CA MET A 127 -11.19 31.77 -29.45
C MET A 127 -12.04 32.69 -30.34
N LEU A 128 -13.28 32.98 -29.93
CA LEU A 128 -14.17 33.88 -30.66
C LEU A 128 -13.62 35.31 -30.73
N SER A 129 -13.08 35.83 -29.62
CA SER A 129 -12.45 37.16 -29.58
C SER A 129 -11.27 37.25 -30.55
N ASN A 130 -10.38 36.25 -30.54
CA ASN A 130 -9.23 36.23 -31.44
C ASN A 130 -9.65 36.13 -32.91
N VAL A 131 -10.68 35.35 -33.23
CA VAL A 131 -11.24 35.27 -34.59
C VAL A 131 -11.83 36.61 -35.01
N LEU A 132 -12.59 37.28 -34.14
CA LEU A 132 -13.16 38.60 -34.42
C LEU A 132 -12.07 39.65 -34.68
N ILE A 133 -11.03 39.71 -33.84
CA ILE A 133 -9.89 40.61 -34.03
C ILE A 133 -9.21 40.33 -35.37
N SER A 134 -9.05 39.06 -35.72
CA SER A 134 -8.45 38.63 -36.99
C SER A 134 -9.27 39.07 -38.20
N ILE A 135 -10.60 38.95 -38.14
CA ILE A 135 -11.51 39.42 -39.20
C ILE A 135 -11.42 40.94 -39.33
N PHE A 136 -11.44 41.66 -38.21
CA PHE A 136 -11.37 43.12 -38.19
C PHE A 136 -10.04 43.64 -38.76
N ALA A 137 -8.93 43.02 -38.37
CA ALA A 137 -7.60 43.34 -38.90
C ALA A 137 -7.51 43.09 -40.41
N ALA A 138 -8.08 42.00 -40.91
CA ALA A 138 -8.12 41.69 -42.34
C ALA A 138 -8.92 42.74 -43.12
N LEU A 139 -10.10 43.14 -42.60
CA LEU A 139 -10.92 44.20 -43.20
C LEU A 139 -10.21 45.56 -43.19
N PHE A 140 -9.57 45.91 -42.08
CA PHE A 140 -8.85 47.17 -41.94
C PHE A 140 -7.65 47.25 -42.88
N MET A 141 -6.86 46.17 -42.99
CA MET A 141 -5.75 46.08 -43.93
C MET A 141 -6.21 46.14 -45.39
N ALA A 142 -7.32 45.48 -45.73
CA ALA A 142 -7.92 45.58 -47.06
C ALA A 142 -8.33 47.03 -47.38
N GLY A 143 -8.92 47.73 -46.40
CA GLY A 143 -9.27 49.15 -46.52
C GLY A 143 -8.07 50.06 -46.74
N ILE A 144 -6.99 49.89 -45.96
CA ILE A 144 -5.75 50.65 -46.14
C ILE A 144 -5.14 50.39 -47.52
N GLY A 145 -5.14 49.14 -47.98
CA GLY A 145 -4.65 48.78 -49.32
C GLY A 145 -5.39 49.49 -50.44
N LEU A 146 -6.71 49.68 -50.31
CA LEU A 146 -7.52 50.43 -51.29
C LEU A 146 -7.22 51.92 -51.26
N VAL A 147 -7.14 52.53 -50.07
CA VAL A 147 -6.87 53.97 -49.91
C VAL A 147 -5.46 54.34 -50.36
N TYR A 148 -4.45 53.57 -49.96
CA TYR A 148 -3.06 53.81 -50.35
C TYR A 148 -2.89 53.77 -51.88
N LYS A 149 -3.56 52.82 -52.54
CA LYS A 149 -3.51 52.72 -54.00
C LYS A 149 -4.23 53.86 -54.70
N GLN A 150 -5.35 54.34 -54.15
CA GLN A 150 -6.08 55.47 -54.72
C GLN A 150 -5.26 56.78 -54.65
N VAL A 151 -4.47 56.97 -53.60
CA VAL A 151 -3.65 58.18 -53.41
C VAL A 151 -2.31 58.12 -54.16
N SER A 152 -1.68 56.94 -54.25
CA SER A 152 -0.31 56.85 -54.76
C SER A 152 -0.18 56.72 -56.28
N SER A 153 -1.14 56.12 -56.99
CA SER A 153 -0.88 55.75 -58.40
C SER A 153 -1.68 56.52 -59.44
N GLY A 154 -2.87 57.07 -59.14
CA GLY A 154 -3.73 57.71 -60.15
C GLY A 154 -4.26 56.76 -61.26
N ASP A 155 -3.50 55.72 -61.61
CA ASP A 155 -3.82 54.62 -62.51
C ASP A 155 -3.91 53.30 -61.73
N LEU A 156 -5.13 52.77 -61.66
CA LEU A 156 -5.43 51.47 -61.05
C LEU A 156 -4.99 50.33 -61.96
N SER A 157 -3.69 50.07 -62.09
CA SER A 157 -3.21 48.85 -62.76
C SER A 157 -3.66 47.61 -61.97
N LEU A 158 -4.50 46.76 -62.56
CA LEU A 158 -5.12 45.58 -61.92
C LEU A 158 -4.07 44.64 -61.29
N LEU A 159 -2.91 44.54 -61.94
CA LEU A 159 -1.78 43.70 -61.54
C LEU A 159 -1.17 44.10 -60.17
N SER A 160 -1.08 45.40 -59.88
CA SER A 160 -0.60 45.88 -58.58
C SER A 160 -1.62 45.64 -57.46
N LEU A 161 -2.93 45.69 -57.76
CA LEU A 161 -3.99 45.33 -56.79
C LEU A 161 -3.89 43.84 -56.43
N PHE A 162 -3.71 43.00 -57.44
CA PHE A 162 -3.59 41.56 -57.26
C PHE A 162 -2.37 41.20 -56.41
N ARG A 163 -1.21 41.82 -56.67
CA ARG A 163 0.03 41.56 -55.91
C ARG A 163 -0.08 41.97 -54.44
N VAL A 164 -0.64 43.15 -54.16
CA VAL A 164 -0.83 43.65 -52.79
C VAL A 164 -1.84 42.77 -52.03
N SER A 165 -2.93 42.35 -52.68
CA SER A 165 -3.91 41.43 -52.10
C SER A 165 -3.29 40.07 -51.78
N LEU A 166 -2.47 39.51 -52.68
CA LEU A 166 -1.74 38.25 -52.44
C LEU A 166 -0.74 38.37 -51.30
N MET A 167 0.06 39.44 -51.25
CA MET A 167 1.02 39.70 -50.17
C MET A 167 0.31 39.85 -48.80
N SER A 168 -0.85 40.53 -48.77
CA SER A 168 -1.67 40.66 -47.56
C SER A 168 -2.26 39.32 -47.10
N CYS A 169 -2.73 38.48 -48.04
CA CYS A 169 -3.23 37.14 -47.72
C CYS A 169 -2.10 36.21 -47.22
N ALA A 170 -0.92 36.28 -47.84
CA ALA A 170 0.25 35.51 -47.44
C ALA A 170 0.75 35.92 -46.03
N THR A 171 0.81 37.22 -45.74
CA THR A 171 1.20 37.71 -44.41
C THR A 171 0.17 37.35 -43.35
N PHE A 172 -1.13 37.43 -43.65
CA PHE A 172 -2.19 37.02 -42.73
C PHE A 172 -2.15 35.52 -42.39
N THR A 173 -2.01 34.67 -43.40
CA THR A 173 -1.91 33.21 -43.21
C THR A 173 -0.63 32.81 -42.47
N PHE A 174 0.46 33.53 -42.71
CA PHE A 174 1.73 33.36 -41.98
C PHE A 174 1.58 33.69 -40.49
N VAL A 175 0.98 34.85 -40.16
CA VAL A 175 0.77 35.27 -38.76
C VAL A 175 -0.15 34.29 -38.02
N LEU A 176 -1.24 33.83 -38.65
CA LEU A 176 -2.13 32.83 -38.05
C LEU A 176 -1.45 31.48 -37.81
N SER A 177 -0.62 31.04 -38.75
CA SER A 177 0.16 29.80 -38.59
C SER A 177 1.16 29.92 -37.45
N MET A 178 1.83 31.08 -37.32
CA MET A 178 2.77 31.35 -36.23
C MET A 178 2.08 31.37 -34.85
N LEU A 179 0.91 32.02 -34.76
CA LEU A 179 0.11 32.05 -33.51
C LEU A 179 -0.37 30.65 -33.11
N LYS A 180 -0.88 29.85 -34.06
CA LYS A 180 -1.28 28.46 -33.80
C LYS A 180 -0.10 27.61 -33.33
N PHE A 181 1.09 27.82 -33.90
CA PHE A 181 2.31 27.14 -33.47
C PHE A 181 2.67 27.47 -32.02
N ILE A 182 2.64 28.76 -31.64
CA ILE A 182 2.90 29.21 -30.26
C ILE A 182 1.86 28.66 -29.28
N GLN A 183 0.59 28.67 -29.66
CA GLN A 183 -0.49 28.16 -28.80
C GLN A 183 -0.38 26.64 -28.60
N ARG A 184 -0.07 25.89 -29.67
CA ARG A 184 0.20 24.44 -29.61
C ARG A 184 1.40 24.13 -28.73
N TRP A 185 2.45 24.96 -28.80
CA TRP A 185 3.63 24.84 -27.95
C TRP A 185 3.29 25.07 -26.47
N ARG A 186 2.49 26.10 -26.16
CA ARG A 186 2.05 26.42 -24.80
C ARG A 186 1.19 25.30 -24.19
N ASN A 187 0.26 24.74 -24.96
CA ASN A 187 -0.67 23.71 -24.49
C ASN A 187 -0.05 22.30 -24.38
N MET A 188 1.22 22.13 -24.71
CA MET A 188 1.87 20.82 -24.62
C MET A 188 2.28 20.51 -23.16
N ASN A 189 1.89 19.32 -22.66
CA ASN A 189 2.21 18.84 -21.30
C ASN A 189 3.72 18.88 -21.03
N GLN A 190 4.12 19.14 -19.77
CA GLN A 190 5.53 19.28 -19.35
C GLN A 190 6.41 18.11 -19.83
N SER A 191 5.91 16.87 -19.81
CA SER A 191 6.66 15.68 -20.29
C SER A 191 6.97 15.71 -21.79
N LYS A 192 6.11 16.30 -22.63
CA LYS A 192 6.35 16.46 -24.08
C LYS A 192 7.21 17.69 -24.39
N LYS A 193 7.13 18.74 -23.57
CA LYS A 193 8.05 19.89 -23.63
C LYS A 193 9.49 19.48 -23.33
N GLY A 194 9.71 18.55 -22.38
CA GLY A 194 11.03 17.97 -22.10
C GLY A 194 11.63 17.24 -23.29
N VAL A 195 10.87 16.35 -23.93
CA VAL A 195 11.31 15.61 -25.12
C VAL A 195 11.53 16.53 -26.33
N ALA A 196 10.67 17.53 -26.55
CA ALA A 196 10.86 18.52 -27.61
C ALA A 196 12.08 19.41 -27.37
N THR A 197 12.38 19.74 -26.10
CA THR A 197 13.59 20.50 -25.74
C THR A 197 14.85 19.66 -25.94
N ILE A 198 14.79 18.34 -25.71
CA ILE A 198 15.89 17.41 -25.98
C ILE A 198 16.07 17.19 -27.49
N ALA A 199 14.99 17.09 -28.26
CA ALA A 199 15.02 16.98 -29.72
C ALA A 199 15.54 18.28 -30.39
N ILE A 200 15.14 19.45 -29.88
CA ILE A 200 15.71 20.75 -30.28
C ILE A 200 17.16 20.89 -29.80
N GLY A 201 17.51 20.29 -28.65
CA GLY A 201 18.89 20.21 -28.16
C GLY A 201 19.83 19.42 -29.09
N TYR A 202 19.30 18.44 -29.84
CA TYR A 202 20.04 17.73 -30.89
C TYR A 202 20.23 18.57 -32.16
N PHE A 203 19.31 19.50 -32.45
CA PHE A 203 19.48 20.57 -33.44
C PHE A 203 20.11 21.81 -32.77
N GLY A 204 21.37 21.68 -32.34
CA GLY A 204 22.10 22.64 -31.48
C GLY A 204 22.13 24.13 -31.88
N ILE A 205 21.58 24.51 -33.03
CA ILE A 205 21.44 25.88 -33.54
C ILE A 205 20.12 26.55 -33.10
N LEU A 206 19.11 25.79 -32.67
CA LEU A 206 17.77 26.29 -32.30
C LEU A 206 17.54 26.43 -30.78
N LYS A 207 18.61 26.58 -29.99
CA LYS A 207 18.46 26.90 -28.57
C LYS A 207 17.76 28.28 -28.45
N PRO A 208 16.81 28.50 -27.52
CA PRO A 208 16.08 29.77 -27.41
C PRO A 208 16.97 31.01 -27.11
N ASN A 209 18.21 30.79 -26.66
CA ASN A 209 19.28 31.81 -26.54
C ASN A 209 20.47 31.55 -27.49
N GLY A 210 20.29 30.72 -28.52
CA GLY A 210 21.33 30.32 -29.46
C GLY A 210 21.45 31.32 -30.61
N ALA A 211 22.68 31.49 -31.10
CA ALA A 211 23.02 32.43 -32.18
C ALA A 211 22.21 32.23 -33.47
N GLY A 212 21.67 31.02 -33.72
CA GLY A 212 20.87 30.72 -34.91
C GLY A 212 19.52 31.43 -34.95
N VAL A 213 18.81 31.52 -33.82
CA VAL A 213 17.53 32.24 -33.75
C VAL A 213 17.76 33.74 -33.91
N LEU A 214 18.82 34.27 -33.30
CA LEU A 214 19.21 35.68 -33.46
C LEU A 214 19.64 36.02 -34.89
N LEU A 215 20.37 35.12 -35.57
CA LEU A 215 20.74 35.30 -36.97
C LEU A 215 19.53 35.22 -37.90
N ALA A 216 18.63 34.25 -37.70
CA ALA A 216 17.42 34.16 -38.50
C ALA A 216 16.50 35.38 -38.30
N LEU A 217 16.38 35.87 -37.06
CA LEU A 217 15.60 37.07 -36.75
C LEU A 217 16.26 38.32 -37.33
N SER A 218 17.59 38.44 -37.25
CA SER A 218 18.39 39.49 -37.91
C SER A 218 18.20 39.50 -39.43
N VAL A 219 18.32 38.36 -40.09
CA VAL A 219 18.11 38.23 -41.55
C VAL A 219 16.67 38.57 -41.94
N CYS A 220 15.69 38.14 -41.13
CA CYS A 220 14.29 38.49 -41.36
C CYS A 220 14.04 40.00 -41.22
N LEU A 221 14.65 40.65 -40.22
CA LEU A 221 14.53 42.09 -39.98
C LEU A 221 15.18 42.89 -41.12
N VAL A 222 16.37 42.47 -41.57
CA VAL A 222 17.04 43.03 -42.75
C VAL A 222 16.20 42.83 -44.01
N ALA A 223 15.61 41.65 -44.22
CA ALA A 223 14.74 41.39 -45.36
C ALA A 223 13.48 42.27 -45.35
N THR A 224 12.88 42.51 -44.18
CA THR A 224 11.74 43.43 -44.06
C THR A 224 12.13 44.89 -44.29
N CYS A 225 13.31 45.31 -43.84
CA CYS A 225 13.83 46.66 -44.13
C CYS A 225 14.15 46.84 -45.62
N VAL A 226 14.76 45.84 -46.27
CA VAL A 226 15.05 45.88 -47.71
C VAL A 226 13.75 45.86 -48.53
N ALA A 227 12.77 45.06 -48.15
CA ALA A 227 11.45 45.05 -48.78
C ALA A 227 10.71 46.39 -48.61
N ALA A 228 10.84 47.04 -47.44
CA ALA A 228 10.29 48.36 -47.21
C ALA A 228 11.01 49.45 -48.03
N TYR A 229 12.35 49.34 -48.17
CA TYR A 229 13.16 50.28 -48.96
C TYR A 229 12.92 50.17 -50.47
N HIS A 230 12.61 48.97 -50.96
CA HIS A 230 12.31 48.73 -52.37
C HIS A 230 10.84 49.08 -52.73
N PHE A 231 10.02 49.40 -51.73
CA PHE A 231 8.61 49.78 -51.87
C PHE A 231 8.38 51.29 -51.71
N LEU A 232 9.36 52.03 -51.17
CA LEU A 232 9.40 53.51 -51.16
C LEU A 232 9.94 54.03 -52.50
#